data_AF-A0A851CAM4-F1
#
_entry.id   AF-A0A851CAM4-F1
#
_cell.length_a   1.000
_cell.length_b   1.000
_cell.length_c   1.000
_cell.angle_alpha   90.00
_cell.angle_beta   90.00
_cell.angle_gamma   90.00
#
_symmetry.space_group_name_H-M   'P 1'
#
loop_
_entity.id
_entity.type
_entity.pdbx_description
1 polymer ?
#
loop_
_entity_poly.entity_id
_entity_poly.type
_entity_poly.pdbx_seq_one_letter_code
_entity_poly.pdbx_strand_id
1 'polypeptide(L)'
;SPPAPLHVPRCPLTSSPGGQGPGLSFEARVVAICEAMMARPGWPGTSPGTSALAHGATFRGMTLLHLAAAQGYASLVEALRRWRALAADSLELEQEIDPLNVDHFSCTPLMWACALGHREAAERLCRWDRRALAVPDTLGRL
;
A
#
# COMPACT_ATOMS: atom_id res chain seq x y z
N SER A 1 9.25 -68.79 5.40
CA SER A 1 9.49 -67.39 5.78
C SER A 1 9.96 -66.60 4.57
N PRO A 2 9.25 -65.56 4.13
CA PRO A 2 9.77 -64.62 3.13
C PRO A 2 10.72 -63.58 3.79
N PRO A 3 11.68 -63.02 3.03
CA PRO A 3 12.77 -62.21 3.58
C PRO A 3 12.36 -60.78 3.94
N ALA A 4 13.05 -60.21 4.93
CA ALA A 4 12.88 -58.84 5.42
C ALA A 4 13.34 -57.79 4.38
N PRO A 5 12.65 -56.65 4.22
CA PRO A 5 13.10 -55.56 3.36
C PRO A 5 14.21 -54.75 4.03
N LEU A 6 15.27 -54.51 3.26
CA LEU A 6 16.48 -53.76 3.64
C LEU A 6 16.19 -52.26 3.82
N HIS A 7 16.83 -51.69 4.83
CA HIS A 7 16.74 -50.30 5.25
C HIS A 7 17.44 -49.37 4.25
N VAL A 8 16.73 -48.39 3.69
CA VAL A 8 17.30 -47.33 2.85
C VAL A 8 17.64 -46.13 3.74
N PRO A 9 18.89 -45.62 3.73
CA PRO A 9 19.26 -44.45 4.52
C PRO A 9 18.65 -43.18 3.90
N ARG A 10 17.82 -42.46 4.66
CA ARG A 10 17.39 -41.10 4.29
C ARG A 10 18.46 -40.10 4.71
N CYS A 11 19.08 -39.45 3.73
CA CYS A 11 19.92 -38.27 3.94
C CYS A 11 19.18 -37.19 4.73
N PRO A 12 19.89 -36.39 5.56
CA PRO A 12 19.29 -35.31 6.32
C PRO A 12 18.86 -34.18 5.37
N LEU A 13 17.56 -33.87 5.38
CA LEU A 13 17.05 -32.66 4.76
C LEU A 13 17.61 -31.46 5.52
N THR A 14 18.50 -30.74 4.85
CA THR A 14 18.93 -29.39 5.19
C THR A 14 17.70 -28.50 5.40
N SER A 15 17.50 -28.03 6.62
CA SER A 15 16.50 -27.00 6.92
C SER A 15 16.96 -25.67 6.31
N SER A 16 16.35 -25.28 5.19
CA SER A 16 16.35 -23.87 4.78
C SER A 16 15.53 -23.05 5.79
N PRO A 17 15.94 -21.81 6.15
CA PRO A 17 15.12 -20.93 6.96
C PRO A 17 14.07 -20.27 6.05
N GLY A 18 13.07 -21.06 5.65
CA GLY A 18 11.91 -20.61 4.88
C GLY A 18 10.66 -20.72 5.75
N GLY A 19 10.47 -19.76 6.64
CA GLY A 19 9.30 -19.70 7.52
C GLY A 19 8.73 -18.29 7.55
N GLN A 20 8.09 -17.87 6.46
CA GLN A 20 7.16 -16.74 6.49
C GLN A 20 6.12 -17.02 7.57
N GLY A 21 5.99 -16.10 8.53
CA GLY A 21 5.18 -16.32 9.72
C GLY A 21 3.68 -16.44 9.46
N PRO A 22 2.93 -17.10 10.36
CA PRO A 22 1.48 -17.25 10.28
C PRO A 22 0.75 -15.91 10.59
N GLY A 23 -0.28 -15.56 9.82
CA GLY A 23 -1.41 -14.75 10.31
C GLY A 23 -1.41 -13.21 10.13
N LEU A 24 -0.54 -12.61 9.32
CA LEU A 24 -0.57 -11.14 9.11
C LEU A 24 -1.85 -10.68 8.41
N SER A 25 -2.49 -9.60 8.90
CA SER A 25 -3.66 -8.97 8.27
C SER A 25 -3.36 -8.52 6.83
N PHE A 26 -4.38 -8.33 5.99
CA PHE A 26 -4.17 -7.86 4.62
C PHE A 26 -3.41 -6.54 4.59
N GLU A 27 -3.82 -5.58 5.43
CA GLU A 27 -3.12 -4.31 5.62
C GLU A 27 -1.63 -4.52 5.96
N ALA A 28 -1.32 -5.36 6.96
CA ALA A 28 0.06 -5.60 7.38
C ALA A 28 0.91 -6.19 6.25
N ARG A 29 0.33 -7.07 5.41
CA ARG A 29 1.04 -7.60 4.24
C ARG A 29 1.33 -6.53 3.20
N VAL A 30 0.38 -5.63 2.94
CA VAL A 30 0.58 -4.52 1.98
C VAL A 30 1.60 -3.52 2.52
N VAL A 31 1.55 -3.18 3.82
CA VAL A 31 2.56 -2.34 4.48
C VAL A 31 3.95 -2.94 4.34
N ALA A 32 4.12 -4.24 4.61
CA ALA A 32 5.40 -4.92 4.46
C ALA A 32 5.92 -4.88 3.01
N ILE A 33 5.04 -4.93 2.02
CA ILE A 33 5.41 -4.75 0.60
C ILE A 33 5.91 -3.32 0.37
N CYS A 34 5.20 -2.29 0.85
CA CYS A 34 5.64 -0.89 0.73
C CYS A 34 7.02 -0.69 1.38
N GLU A 35 7.23 -1.21 2.59
CA GLU A 35 8.51 -1.12 3.31
C GLU A 35 9.64 -1.85 2.57
N ALA A 36 9.36 -3.04 2.03
CA ALA A 36 10.33 -3.77 1.21
C ALA A 36 10.67 -3.01 -0.08
N MET A 37 9.72 -2.32 -0.70
CA MET A 37 9.96 -1.48 -1.87
C MET A 37 10.81 -0.25 -1.53
N MET A 38 10.54 0.42 -0.40
CA MET A 38 11.34 1.54 0.11
C MET A 38 12.78 1.15 0.41
N ALA A 39 13.02 -0.06 0.92
CA ALA A 39 14.35 -0.54 1.30
C ALA A 39 15.23 -0.96 0.11
N ARG A 40 14.69 -1.00 -1.12
CA ARG A 40 15.42 -1.44 -2.32
C ARG A 40 16.08 -0.24 -3.02
N PRO A 41 17.43 -0.14 -3.00
CA PRO A 41 18.11 0.86 -3.83
C PRO A 41 17.91 0.52 -5.31
N GLY A 42 17.41 1.48 -6.10
CA GLY A 42 17.26 1.34 -7.55
C GLY A 42 16.05 0.54 -8.02
N TRP A 43 14.87 0.74 -7.41
CA TRP A 43 13.62 0.23 -8.00
C TRP A 43 13.51 0.67 -9.47
N PRO A 44 13.34 -0.25 -10.44
CA PRO A 44 13.47 0.06 -11.88
C PRO A 44 12.54 1.15 -12.41
N GLY A 45 11.49 1.52 -11.68
CA GLY A 45 10.55 2.59 -12.06
C GLY A 45 11.14 4.01 -12.14
N THR A 46 12.41 4.21 -11.75
CA THR A 46 13.12 5.49 -11.93
C THR A 46 14.04 5.53 -13.15
N SER A 47 14.17 4.42 -13.91
CA SER A 47 14.88 4.45 -15.19
C SER A 47 13.92 4.93 -16.29
N PRO A 48 14.29 5.96 -17.09
CA PRO A 48 13.43 6.43 -18.18
C PRO A 48 13.21 5.28 -19.18
N GLY A 49 12.02 4.68 -19.15
CA GLY A 49 11.63 3.57 -20.03
C GLY A 49 11.21 2.26 -19.37
N THR A 50 11.31 2.10 -18.04
CA THR A 50 10.81 0.88 -17.38
C THR A 50 9.42 1.12 -16.80
N SER A 51 8.42 0.61 -17.52
CA SER A 51 7.00 0.49 -17.15
C SER A 51 6.53 1.54 -16.15
N ALA A 52 6.04 2.67 -16.70
CA ALA A 52 5.09 3.52 -16.00
C ALA A 52 4.15 2.63 -15.18
N LEU A 53 3.81 3.02 -13.94
CA LEU A 53 2.66 2.43 -13.29
C LEU A 53 1.53 2.50 -14.32
N ALA A 54 1.21 1.35 -14.93
CA ALA A 54 0.23 1.31 -15.98
C ALA A 54 -1.02 1.77 -15.26
N HIS A 55 -1.47 2.99 -15.56
CA HIS A 55 -2.75 3.53 -15.13
C HIS A 55 -3.84 2.75 -15.90
N GLY A 56 -3.80 1.41 -15.80
CA GLY A 56 -4.91 0.56 -16.14
C GLY A 56 -6.12 1.11 -15.39
N ALA A 57 -7.24 1.22 -16.11
CA ALA A 57 -8.43 1.96 -15.72
C ALA A 57 -8.56 2.14 -14.19
N THR A 58 -8.14 3.29 -13.67
CA THR A 58 -8.33 3.62 -12.26
C THR A 58 -9.84 3.61 -12.02
N PHE A 59 -10.29 2.80 -11.06
CA PHE A 59 -11.72 2.68 -10.81
C PHE A 59 -12.22 4.04 -10.30
N ARG A 60 -12.96 4.76 -11.16
CA ARG A 60 -13.52 6.08 -10.87
C ARG A 60 -12.48 7.13 -10.43
N GLY A 61 -11.28 7.07 -10.97
CA GLY A 61 -10.21 8.02 -10.61
C GLY A 61 -9.68 7.84 -9.18
N MET A 62 -10.00 6.72 -8.51
CA MET A 62 -9.44 6.43 -7.20
C MET A 62 -7.95 6.09 -7.31
N THR A 63 -7.17 6.69 -6.41
CA THR A 63 -5.75 6.37 -6.23
C THR A 63 -5.52 5.33 -5.12
N LEU A 64 -4.28 4.86 -4.97
CA LEU A 64 -3.86 4.02 -3.84
C LEU A 64 -4.23 4.63 -2.49
N LEU A 65 -4.05 5.95 -2.32
CA LEU A 65 -4.38 6.62 -1.06
C LEU A 65 -5.88 6.66 -0.79
N HIS A 66 -6.71 6.82 -1.84
CA HIS A 66 -8.17 6.72 -1.70
C HIS A 66 -8.59 5.31 -1.23
N LEU A 67 -8.03 4.27 -1.85
CA LEU A 67 -8.34 2.87 -1.49
C LEU A 67 -7.92 2.55 -0.05
N ALA A 68 -6.73 2.99 0.37
CA ALA A 68 -6.25 2.80 1.74
C ALA A 68 -7.16 3.51 2.76
N ALA A 69 -7.59 4.73 2.44
CA ALA A 69 -8.45 5.53 3.29
C ALA A 69 -9.87 4.96 3.40
N ALA A 70 -10.47 4.59 2.27
CA ALA A 70 -11.81 4.01 2.19
C ALA A 70 -11.92 2.66 2.89
N GLN A 71 -10.81 1.94 3.05
CA GLN A 71 -10.77 0.67 3.76
C GLN A 71 -10.34 0.82 5.23
N GLY A 72 -9.97 2.03 5.66
CA GLY A 72 -9.52 2.32 7.01
C GLY A 72 -8.12 1.80 7.33
N TYR A 73 -7.30 1.52 6.32
CA TYR A 73 -5.93 1.02 6.46
C TYR A 73 -4.97 2.13 6.88
N ALA A 74 -5.07 2.51 8.15
CA ALA A 74 -4.36 3.65 8.69
C ALA A 74 -2.84 3.43 8.78
N SER A 75 -2.37 2.18 8.98
CA SER A 75 -0.95 1.84 8.92
C SER A 75 -0.42 1.95 7.49
N LEU A 76 -1.24 1.57 6.49
CA LEU A 76 -0.90 1.74 5.09
C LEU A 76 -0.82 3.21 4.69
N VAL A 77 -1.75 4.06 5.13
CA VAL A 77 -1.69 5.52 4.94
C VAL A 77 -0.34 6.07 5.43
N GLU A 78 0.11 5.64 6.61
CA GLU A 78 1.38 6.08 7.19
C GLU A 78 2.60 5.54 6.41
N ALA A 79 2.56 4.29 5.95
CA ALA A 79 3.62 3.71 5.12
C ALA A 79 3.74 4.44 3.78
N LEU A 80 2.62 4.73 3.11
CA LEU A 80 2.57 5.48 1.86
C LEU A 80 3.09 6.92 2.04
N ARG A 81 2.77 7.57 3.17
CA ARG A 81 3.33 8.89 3.53
C ARG A 81 4.85 8.88 3.60
N ARG A 82 5.42 7.88 4.29
CA ARG A 82 6.87 7.73 4.40
C ARG A 82 7.50 7.44 3.04
N TRP A 83 6.86 6.60 2.24
CA TRP A 83 7.35 6.27 0.91
C TRP A 83 7.40 7.51 0.01
N ARG A 84 6.36 8.34 0.01
CA ARG A 84 6.36 9.62 -0.71
C ARG A 84 7.55 10.50 -0.34
N ALA A 85 7.90 10.57 0.95
CA ALA A 85 9.04 11.36 1.42
C ALA A 85 10.40 10.80 0.98
N LEU A 86 10.51 9.48 0.77
CA LEU A 86 11.73 8.81 0.33
C LEU A 86 11.89 8.76 -1.20
N ALA A 87 10.78 8.78 -1.94
CA ALA A 87 10.74 8.67 -3.40
C ALA A 87 10.20 9.96 -4.04
N ALA A 88 10.67 11.11 -3.58
CA ALA A 88 10.20 12.43 -4.00
C ALA A 88 10.34 12.70 -5.51
N ASP A 89 11.27 12.01 -6.20
CA ASP A 89 11.49 12.18 -7.64
C ASP A 89 10.55 11.31 -8.51
N SER A 90 9.68 10.49 -7.91
CA SER A 90 8.75 9.62 -8.64
C SER A 90 7.40 10.30 -8.84
N LEU A 91 7.20 10.91 -10.01
CA LEU A 91 5.94 11.59 -10.38
C LEU A 91 4.72 10.66 -10.38
N GLU A 92 4.92 9.40 -10.75
CA GLU A 92 3.85 8.39 -10.79
C GLU A 92 3.37 8.03 -9.38
N LEU A 93 4.32 7.88 -8.44
CA LEU A 93 4.01 7.66 -7.04
C LEU A 93 3.37 8.90 -6.41
N GLU A 94 3.82 10.09 -6.78
CA GLU A 94 3.26 11.35 -6.32
C GLU A 94 1.77 11.49 -6.67
N GLN A 95 1.36 11.11 -7.88
CA GLN A 95 -0.04 11.14 -8.31
C GLN A 95 -0.93 10.18 -7.51
N GLU A 96 -0.41 8.99 -7.20
CA GLU A 96 -1.16 7.95 -6.47
C GLU A 96 -1.31 8.25 -4.97
N ILE A 97 -0.38 9.04 -4.41
CA ILE A 97 -0.27 9.28 -2.97
C ILE A 97 -0.29 10.78 -2.62
N ASP A 98 -0.96 11.60 -3.42
CA ASP A 98 -1.25 12.98 -3.04
C ASP A 98 -2.50 13.03 -2.14
N PRO A 99 -2.39 13.50 -0.87
CA PRO A 99 -3.53 13.62 0.04
C PRO A 99 -4.60 14.62 -0.41
N LEU A 100 -4.29 15.49 -1.38
CA LEU A 100 -5.21 16.47 -1.94
C LEU A 100 -5.82 16.04 -3.28
N ASN A 101 -5.39 14.90 -3.82
CA ASN A 101 -5.99 14.39 -5.05
C ASN A 101 -7.46 14.05 -4.81
N VAL A 102 -8.27 14.20 -5.85
CA VAL A 102 -9.71 13.95 -5.80
C VAL A 102 -10.10 12.89 -6.81
N ASP A 103 -11.02 12.03 -6.43
CA ASP A 103 -11.60 11.05 -7.35
C ASP A 103 -12.66 11.67 -8.29
N HIS A 104 -13.35 10.83 -9.05
CA HIS A 104 -14.42 11.27 -9.98
C HIS A 104 -15.62 11.95 -9.30
N PHE A 105 -15.77 11.83 -7.98
CA PHE A 105 -16.81 12.50 -7.19
C PHE A 105 -16.31 13.77 -6.50
N SER A 106 -15.10 14.21 -6.86
CA SER A 106 -14.35 15.27 -6.18
C SER A 106 -14.10 14.98 -4.69
N CYS A 107 -14.08 13.69 -4.31
CA CYS A 107 -13.80 13.30 -2.93
C CYS A 107 -12.31 13.12 -2.72
N THR A 108 -11.77 13.72 -1.66
CA THR A 108 -10.39 13.45 -1.21
C THR A 108 -10.31 12.10 -0.47
N PRO A 109 -9.12 11.51 -0.27
CA PRO A 109 -8.95 10.35 0.60
C PRO A 109 -9.49 10.60 2.02
N LEU A 110 -9.34 11.83 2.54
CA LEU A 110 -9.86 12.21 3.86
C LEU A 110 -11.39 12.12 3.90
N MET A 111 -12.09 12.57 2.86
CA MET A 111 -13.55 12.48 2.78
C MET A 111 -14.03 11.02 2.83
N TRP A 112 -13.35 10.11 2.11
CA TRP A 112 -13.66 8.68 2.16
C TRP A 112 -13.48 8.07 3.55
N ALA A 113 -12.37 8.38 4.23
CA ALA A 113 -12.13 7.90 5.59
C ALA A 113 -13.20 8.42 6.57
N CYS A 114 -13.58 9.69 6.45
CA CYS A 114 -14.63 10.30 7.28
C CYS A 114 -16.01 9.71 7.00
N ALA A 115 -16.41 9.60 5.73
CA ALA A 115 -17.72 9.11 5.32
C ALA A 115 -18.00 7.67 5.77
N LEU A 116 -16.96 6.85 5.85
CA LEU A 116 -17.04 5.43 6.24
C LEU A 116 -16.72 5.19 7.74
N GLY A 117 -16.45 6.25 8.51
CA GLY A 117 -16.21 6.16 9.95
C GLY A 117 -14.83 5.64 10.34
N HIS A 118 -13.86 5.67 9.44
CA HIS A 118 -12.48 5.22 9.69
C HIS A 118 -11.66 6.28 10.43
N ARG A 119 -11.95 6.48 11.72
CA ARG A 119 -11.35 7.52 12.57
C ARG A 119 -9.82 7.55 12.51
N GLU A 120 -9.18 6.40 12.66
CA GLU A 120 -7.71 6.33 12.74
C GLU A 120 -7.00 6.72 11.43
N ALA A 121 -7.61 6.38 10.30
CA ALA A 121 -7.13 6.78 8.98
C ALA A 121 -7.37 8.28 8.74
N ALA A 122 -8.55 8.78 9.09
CA ALA A 122 -8.89 10.19 8.99
C ALA A 122 -7.95 11.08 9.82
N GLU A 123 -7.63 10.69 11.06
CA GLU A 123 -6.67 11.41 11.91
C GLU A 123 -5.28 11.49 11.28
N ARG A 124 -4.79 10.39 10.69
CA ARG A 124 -3.48 10.36 10.03
C ARG A 124 -3.46 11.25 8.78
N LEU A 125 -4.50 11.18 7.94
CA LEU A 125 -4.63 12.02 6.74
C LEU A 125 -4.72 13.51 7.11
N CYS A 126 -5.50 13.86 8.11
CA CYS A 126 -5.64 15.25 8.58
C CYS A 126 -4.33 15.80 9.15
N ARG A 127 -3.55 14.98 9.88
CA ARG A 127 -2.22 15.37 10.38
C ARG A 127 -1.19 15.46 9.25
N TRP A 128 -1.34 14.64 8.21
CA TRP A 128 -0.46 14.67 7.05
C TRP A 128 -0.61 15.98 6.28
N ASP A 129 -1.83 16.33 5.86
CA ASP A 129 -2.07 17.62 5.20
C ASP A 129 -3.43 18.21 5.59
N ARG A 130 -3.38 19.30 6.36
CA ARG A 130 -4.58 20.00 6.83
C ARG A 130 -5.35 20.70 5.70
N ARG A 131 -4.72 20.93 4.54
CA ARG A 131 -5.39 21.53 3.38
C ARG A 131 -6.51 20.63 2.85
N ALA A 132 -6.46 19.32 3.13
CA ALA A 132 -7.53 18.39 2.77
C ALA A 132 -8.88 18.73 3.41
N LEU A 133 -8.90 19.47 4.53
CA LEU A 133 -10.12 19.98 5.18
C LEU A 133 -10.75 21.18 4.45
N ALA A 134 -10.01 21.81 3.54
CA ALA A 134 -10.45 22.98 2.80
C ALA A 134 -10.90 22.64 1.37
N VAL A 135 -10.78 21.37 0.96
CA VAL A 135 -11.23 20.91 -0.36
C VAL A 135 -12.73 20.65 -0.27
N PRO A 136 -13.57 21.33 -1.08
CA PRO A 136 -15.02 21.09 -1.09
C PRO A 136 -15.36 19.85 -1.93
N ASP A 137 -16.38 19.08 -1.50
CA ASP A 137 -16.96 18.01 -2.31
C ASP A 137 -17.79 18.55 -3.50
N THR A 138 -18.29 17.67 -4.37
CA THR A 138 -19.22 18.02 -5.49
C THR A 138 -20.50 18.73 -5.05
N LEU A 139 -20.82 18.73 -3.75
CA LEU A 139 -21.98 19.38 -3.15
C LEU A 139 -21.60 20.67 -2.38
N GLY A 140 -20.33 21.09 -2.45
CA GLY A 140 -19.82 22.30 -1.80
C GLY A 140 -19.62 22.16 -0.29
N ARG A 141 -19.62 20.95 0.25
CA ARG A 141 -19.42 20.69 1.68
C ARG A 141 -17.92 20.52 1.99
N LEU A 142 -17.53 20.99 3.17
CA LEU A 142 -16.21 20.78 3.77
C LEU A 142 -16.18 19.48 4.57
#